data_AF-A0A7V1KMB3-F1
#
_entry.id   AF-A0A7V1KMB3-F1
#
_cell.length_a   1.000
_cell.length_b   1.000
_cell.length_c   1.000
_cell.angle_alpha   90.00
_cell.angle_beta   90.00
_cell.angle_gamma   90.00
#
_symmetry.space_group_name_H-M   'P 1'
#
loop_
_entity.id
_entity.type
_entity.pdbx_description
1 polymer ?
#
loop_
_entity_poly.entity_id
_entity_poly.type
_entity_poly.pdbx_seq_one_letter_code
_entity_poly.pdbx_strand_id
1 'polypeptide(L)'
;MKELFWLAMRNVLHRRVRSWLTVIGILIGTAAVVGLISIGQGLERSITNQVERIMGYNTLLITPRGAGFGAKLQLDLPRLRAVEGVEGVVAVRAETAYVESQVRAGFLPVVGY
;
A
#
# COMPACT_ATOMS: atom_id res chain seq x y z
N MET A 1 -51.01 11.74 -12.06
CA MET A 1 -49.61 11.77 -11.58
C MET A 1 -48.83 13.00 -12.06
N LYS A 2 -48.80 13.33 -13.36
CA LYS A 2 -48.08 14.52 -13.88
C LYS A 2 -48.53 15.86 -13.25
N GLU A 3 -49.84 16.02 -13.07
CA GLU A 3 -50.47 17.17 -12.40
C GLU A 3 -49.95 17.41 -10.97
N LEU A 4 -49.84 16.33 -10.17
CA LEU A 4 -49.37 16.38 -8.78
C LEU A 4 -47.88 16.73 -8.69
N PHE A 5 -47.07 16.19 -9.60
CA PHE A 5 -45.65 16.51 -9.70
C PHE A 5 -45.43 17.99 -10.06
N TRP A 6 -46.22 18.52 -11.00
CA TRP A 6 -46.13 19.93 -11.40
C TRP A 6 -46.58 20.88 -10.28
N LEU A 7 -47.65 20.53 -9.55
CA LEU A 7 -48.13 21.28 -8.40
C LEU A 7 -47.09 21.30 -7.26
N ALA A 8 -46.46 20.17 -6.96
CA ALA A 8 -45.41 20.07 -5.95
C ALA A 8 -44.17 20.90 -6.32
N MET A 9 -43.72 20.81 -7.58
CA MET A 9 -42.62 21.62 -8.10
C MET A 9 -42.92 23.12 -7.95
N ARG A 10 -44.14 23.55 -8.30
CA ARG A 10 -44.56 24.96 -8.21
C ARG A 10 -44.57 25.48 -6.76
N ASN A 11 -45.01 24.66 -5.81
CA ASN A 11 -45.01 25.02 -4.38
C ASN A 11 -43.60 25.14 -3.80
N VAL A 12 -42.68 24.25 -4.19
CA VAL A 12 -41.27 24.32 -3.79
C VAL A 12 -40.62 25.61 -4.32
N LEU A 13 -40.91 25.99 -5.57
CA LEU A 13 -40.41 27.23 -6.17
C LEU A 13 -41.06 28.52 -5.62
N HIS A 14 -42.20 28.44 -4.92
CA HIS A 14 -42.86 29.63 -4.34
C HIS A 14 -42.09 30.20 -3.14
N ARG A 15 -41.33 29.36 -2.42
CA ARG A 15 -40.44 29.77 -1.31
C ARG A 15 -38.98 29.61 -1.70
N ARG A 16 -38.54 30.43 -2.66
CA ARG A 16 -37.21 30.37 -3.29
C ARG A 16 -36.06 30.31 -2.28
N VAL A 17 -35.94 31.24 -1.34
CA VAL A 17 -34.77 31.30 -0.43
C VAL A 17 -34.63 30.05 0.43
N ARG A 18 -35.73 29.60 1.05
CA ARG A 18 -35.72 28.43 1.95
C ARG A 18 -35.42 27.14 1.19
N SER A 19 -36.09 26.95 0.04
CA SER A 19 -35.89 25.75 -0.79
C SER A 19 -34.48 25.68 -1.37
N TRP A 20 -33.92 26.81 -1.82
CA TRP A 20 -32.58 26.85 -2.38
C TRP A 20 -31.52 26.54 -1.32
N LEU A 21 -31.65 27.11 -0.11
CA LEU A 21 -30.70 26.88 0.97
C LEU A 21 -30.67 25.41 1.42
N THR A 22 -31.83 24.74 1.51
CA THR A 22 -31.89 23.31 1.87
C THR A 22 -31.30 22.41 0.78
N VAL A 23 -31.56 22.70 -0.50
CA VAL A 23 -31.01 21.91 -1.61
C VAL A 23 -29.49 22.04 -1.65
N ILE A 24 -28.95 23.26 -1.52
CA ILE A 24 -27.50 23.48 -1.48
C ILE A 24 -26.86 22.79 -0.28
N GLY A 25 -27.49 22.87 0.91
CA GLY A 25 -26.97 22.24 2.12
C GLY A 25 -26.82 20.72 1.99
N ILE A 26 -27.84 20.04 1.45
CA ILE A 26 -27.79 18.59 1.21
C ILE A 26 -26.76 18.26 0.13
N LEU A 27 -26.67 19.05 -0.94
CA LEU A 27 -25.72 18.83 -2.04
C LEU A 27 -24.27 18.91 -1.55
N ILE A 28 -23.92 19.98 -0.82
CA ILE A 28 -22.56 20.18 -0.29
C ILE A 28 -22.26 19.13 0.78
N GLY A 29 -23.21 18.84 1.67
CA GLY A 29 -23.02 17.85 2.74
C GLY A 29 -22.77 16.44 2.20
N THR A 30 -23.58 15.99 1.25
CA THR A 30 -23.40 14.67 0.63
C THR A 30 -22.13 14.61 -0.22
N ALA A 31 -21.78 15.66 -0.96
CA ALA A 31 -20.54 15.73 -1.72
C ALA A 31 -19.30 15.63 -0.83
N ALA A 32 -19.29 16.32 0.32
CA ALA A 32 -18.18 16.27 1.27
C ALA A 32 -17.98 14.87 1.87
N VAL A 33 -19.06 14.21 2.28
CA VAL A 33 -19.00 12.85 2.86
C VAL A 33 -18.52 11.84 1.82
N VAL A 34 -19.07 11.87 0.61
CA VAL A 34 -18.67 10.95 -0.47
C VAL A 34 -17.21 11.19 -0.87
N GLY A 35 -16.79 12.45 -0.98
CA GLY A 35 -15.39 12.81 -1.27
C GLY A 35 -14.42 12.28 -0.22
N LEU A 36 -14.72 12.47 1.06
CA LEU A 36 -13.90 11.97 2.16
C LEU A 36 -13.80 10.44 2.16
N ILE A 37 -14.90 9.73 1.93
CA ILE A 37 -14.91 8.27 1.84
C ILE A 37 -14.03 7.80 0.68
N SER A 38 -14.17 8.43 -0.49
CA SER A 38 -13.37 8.07 -1.67
C SER A 38 -11.87 8.28 -1.43
N ILE A 39 -11.48 9.37 -0.76
CA ILE A 39 -10.08 9.63 -0.41
C ILE A 39 -9.60 8.61 0.62
N GLY A 40 -10.38 8.35 1.67
CA GLY A 40 -10.02 7.39 2.72
C GLY A 40 -9.75 6.00 2.15
N GLN A 41 -10.68 5.49 1.33
CA GLN A 41 -10.53 4.20 0.66
C GLN A 41 -9.37 4.17 -0.33
N GLY A 42 -9.14 5.27 -1.07
CA GLY A 42 -8.01 5.38 -1.99
C GLY A 42 -6.67 5.39 -1.26
N LEU A 43 -6.58 6.07 -0.12
CA LEU A 43 -5.40 6.13 0.71
C LEU A 43 -5.12 4.77 1.37
N GLU A 44 -6.13 4.11 1.92
CA GLU A 44 -6.01 2.77 2.47
C GLU A 44 -5.42 1.80 1.44
N ARG A 45 -5.97 1.77 0.22
CA ARG A 45 -5.44 0.94 -0.88
C ARG A 45 -4.00 1.31 -1.23
N SER A 46 -3.69 2.60 -1.28
CA SER A 46 -2.34 3.08 -1.60
C SER A 46 -1.32 2.66 -0.54
N ILE A 47 -1.64 2.85 0.73
CA ILE A 47 -0.80 2.45 1.87
C ILE A 47 -0.65 0.94 1.88
N THR A 48 -1.74 0.19 1.77
CA THR A 48 -1.71 -1.27 1.68
C THR A 48 -0.75 -1.69 0.57
N ASN A 49 -0.96 -1.25 -0.68
CA ASN A 49 -0.08 -1.54 -1.82
C ASN A 49 1.39 -1.18 -1.60
N GLN A 50 1.69 -0.05 -0.94
CA GLN A 50 3.07 0.35 -0.62
C GLN A 50 3.67 -0.55 0.46
N VAL A 51 2.90 -0.89 1.48
CA VAL A 51 3.30 -1.80 2.54
C VAL A 51 3.50 -3.20 2.00
N GLU A 52 2.62 -3.75 1.15
CA GLU A 52 2.83 -5.08 0.53
C GLU A 52 4.13 -5.13 -0.28
N ARG A 53 4.49 -4.02 -0.94
CA ARG A 53 5.71 -3.94 -1.76
C ARG A 53 6.99 -3.86 -0.94
N ILE A 54 6.97 -3.18 0.20
CA ILE A 54 8.15 -2.97 1.05
C ILE A 54 8.28 -4.08 2.09
N MET A 55 7.16 -4.46 2.68
CA MET A 55 6.98 -5.51 3.67
C MET A 55 6.20 -6.62 2.97
N GLY A 56 6.86 -7.33 2.05
CA GLY A 56 6.27 -8.51 1.39
C GLY A 56 5.57 -9.36 2.43
N TYR A 57 4.24 -9.49 2.34
CA TYR A 57 3.46 -10.24 3.30
C TYR A 57 4.11 -11.60 3.51
N ASN A 58 4.31 -11.96 4.77
CA ASN A 58 4.84 -13.26 5.16
C ASN A 58 6.31 -13.54 4.79
N THR A 59 7.17 -12.51 4.70
CA THR A 59 8.61 -12.72 4.51
C THR A 59 9.28 -13.20 5.80
N LEU A 60 9.63 -14.49 5.85
CA LEU A 60 10.42 -15.10 6.93
C LEU A 60 11.93 -14.96 6.62
N LEU A 61 12.63 -14.09 7.36
CA LEU A 61 14.08 -13.92 7.23
C LEU A 61 14.82 -14.97 8.08
N ILE A 62 15.43 -15.96 7.42
CA ILE A 62 16.19 -17.03 8.07
C ILE A 62 17.68 -16.67 8.04
N THR A 63 18.21 -16.25 9.19
CA THR A 63 19.64 -15.94 9.36
C THR A 63 20.29 -17.00 10.24
N PRO A 64 21.48 -17.52 9.90
CA PRO A 64 22.19 -18.48 10.73
C PRO A 64 22.49 -17.89 12.11
N ARG A 65 22.15 -18.63 13.17
CA ARG A 65 22.50 -18.27 14.53
C ARG A 65 23.95 -18.63 14.79
N GLY A 66 24.82 -17.61 14.67
CA GLY A 66 26.22 -17.69 15.06
C GLY A 66 27.17 -18.15 13.96
N ALA A 67 27.72 -17.20 13.23
CA ALA A 67 29.09 -17.19 12.70
C ALA A 67 29.23 -15.94 11.82
N GLY A 68 30.34 -15.23 11.95
CA GLY A 68 30.57 -13.93 11.32
C GLY A 68 30.39 -13.90 9.80
N PHE A 69 30.43 -12.68 9.26
CA PHE A 69 30.45 -12.35 7.83
C PHE A 69 31.30 -13.36 7.03
N GLY A 70 30.66 -14.37 6.42
CA GLY A 70 31.35 -15.48 5.75
C GLY A 70 30.73 -16.87 5.94
N ALA A 71 29.75 -17.04 6.85
CA ALA A 71 29.04 -18.30 7.01
C ALA A 71 28.20 -18.64 5.76
N LYS A 72 28.66 -19.59 4.95
CA LYS A 72 27.88 -20.17 3.84
C LYS A 72 26.68 -20.91 4.39
N LEU A 73 25.51 -20.31 4.25
CA LEU A 73 24.25 -20.98 4.53
C LEU A 73 23.93 -21.93 3.36
N GLN A 74 24.28 -23.22 3.50
CA GLN A 74 23.75 -24.26 2.61
C GLN A 74 22.32 -24.58 3.04
N LEU A 75 21.35 -23.77 2.61
CA LEU A 75 19.93 -24.12 2.74
C LEU A 75 19.53 -25.01 1.58
N ASP A 76 18.99 -26.19 1.91
CA ASP A 76 18.25 -27.02 0.96
C ASP A 76 16.93 -26.32 0.59
N LEU A 77 16.96 -25.49 -0.45
CA LEU A 77 15.78 -24.85 -1.05
C LEU A 77 14.59 -25.81 -1.33
N PRO A 78 14.80 -27.10 -1.70
CA PRO A 78 13.69 -28.03 -1.92
C PRO A 78 12.89 -28.37 -0.66
N ARG A 79 13.52 -28.39 0.52
CA ARG A 79 12.84 -28.73 1.79
C ARG A 79 11.98 -27.58 2.31
N LEU A 80 12.38 -26.34 2.06
CA LEU A 80 11.63 -25.15 2.47
C LEU A 80 10.40 -24.88 1.57
N ARG A 81 10.45 -25.26 0.29
CA ARG A 81 9.27 -25.23 -0.60
C ARG A 81 8.23 -26.30 -0.27
N ALA A 82 8.61 -27.35 0.45
CA ALA A 82 7.72 -28.45 0.82
C ALA A 82 6.92 -28.16 2.10
N VAL A 83 7.19 -27.05 2.79
CA VAL A 83 6.41 -26.60 3.95
C VAL A 83 5.14 -25.91 3.43
N GLU A 84 3.96 -26.39 3.85
CA GLU A 84 2.68 -25.76 3.51
C GLU A 84 2.67 -24.28 3.91
N GLY A 85 2.40 -23.39 2.94
CA GLY A 85 2.31 -21.94 3.14
C GLY A 85 3.52 -21.13 2.67
N VAL A 86 4.57 -21.75 2.11
CA VAL A 86 5.74 -21.04 1.56
C VAL A 86 5.63 -20.91 0.04
N GLU A 87 5.21 -19.73 -0.43
CA GLU A 87 4.96 -19.44 -1.85
C GLU A 87 6.26 -19.19 -2.65
N GLY A 88 7.34 -18.78 -1.96
CA GLY A 88 8.64 -18.54 -2.60
C GLY A 88 9.81 -18.49 -1.61
N VAL A 89 10.96 -19.02 -2.03
CA VAL A 89 12.22 -18.97 -1.28
C VAL A 89 13.28 -18.37 -2.19
N VAL A 90 13.86 -17.24 -1.78
CA VAL A 90 14.96 -16.56 -2.48
C VAL A 90 16.20 -16.61 -1.60
N ALA A 91 17.30 -17.15 -2.12
CA ALA A 91 18.58 -17.14 -1.44
C ALA A 91 19.30 -15.82 -1.75
N VAL A 92 19.61 -15.03 -0.73
CA VAL A 92 20.38 -13.78 -0.88
C VAL A 92 21.84 -14.05 -0.55
N ARG A 93 22.75 -13.86 -1.51
CA ARG A 93 24.21 -13.98 -1.31
C ARG A 93 24.81 -12.58 -1.21
N ALA A 94 25.22 -12.18 -0.02
CA ALA A 94 25.98 -10.94 0.19
C ALA A 94 27.49 -11.27 0.25
N GLU A 95 28.27 -10.72 -0.68
CA GLU A 95 29.74 -10.81 -0.65
C GLU A 95 30.35 -9.41 -0.51
N THR A 96 31.30 -9.27 0.40
CA THR A 96 32.09 -8.03 0.55
C THR A 96 33.25 -8.07 -0.43
N ALA A 97 33.26 -7.18 -1.43
CA ALA A 97 34.40 -7.01 -2.32
C ALA A 97 35.33 -5.92 -1.74
N TYR A 98 36.63 -6.22 -1.66
CA TYR A 98 37.64 -5.21 -1.36
C TYR A 98 37.85 -4.37 -2.61
N VAL A 99 37.41 -3.11 -2.60
CA VAL A 99 37.63 -2.19 -3.72
C VAL A 99 38.71 -1.20 -3.32
N GLU A 100 39.87 -1.34 -3.93
CA GLU A 100 40.98 -0.40 -3.79
C GLU A 100 40.88 0.66 -4.89
N SER A 101 40.56 1.89 -4.51
CA SER A 101 40.53 3.06 -5.40
C SER A 101 41.61 4.05 -4.94
N GLN A 102 42.31 4.71 -5.88
CA GLN A 102 43.50 5.56 -5.64
C GLN A 102 43.31 6.75 -4.66
N VAL A 103 42.13 6.92 -4.06
CA VAL A 103 41.85 7.97 -3.06
C VAL A 103 41.32 7.40 -1.73
N ARG A 104 40.73 6.20 -1.68
CA ARG A 104 40.35 5.50 -0.44
C ARG A 104 40.26 3.98 -0.67
N ALA A 105 40.97 3.22 0.16
CA ALA A 105 40.78 1.78 0.30
C ALA A 105 39.76 1.52 1.43
N GLY A 106 38.74 0.71 1.15
CA GLY A 106 37.73 0.37 2.14
C GLY A 106 36.87 -0.82 1.71
N PHE A 107 36.36 -1.55 2.69
CA PHE A 107 35.40 -2.62 2.46
C PHE A 107 34.04 -2.00 2.13
N LEU A 108 33.60 -2.10 0.89
CA LEU A 108 32.26 -1.71 0.49
C LEU A 108 31.39 -2.97 0.36
N PRO A 109 30.20 -3.01 0.97
CA PRO A 109 29.26 -4.09 0.73
C PRO A 109 28.79 -4.01 -0.72
N VAL A 110 29.09 -5.03 -1.52
CA VAL A 110 28.61 -5.13 -2.90
C VAL A 110 27.45 -6.12 -2.92
N VAL A 111 26.26 -5.61 -3.24
CA VAL A 111 25.05 -6.43 -3.37
C VAL A 111 24.93 -6.83 -4.85
N GLY A 112 25.13 -8.12 -5.14
CA GLY A 112 24.85 -8.71 -6.44
C GLY A 112 23.46 -9.36 -6.44
N TYR A 113 22.69 -9.11 -7.49
CA TYR A 113 21.41 -9.79 -7.76
C TYR A 113 21.66 -11.14 -8.44
#